data_AF-A0A1S3QEX9-F1
#
_entry.id   AF-A0A1S3QEX9-F1
#
_cell.length_a   1.000
_cell.length_b   1.000
_cell.length_c   1.000
_cell.angle_alpha   90.00
_cell.angle_beta   90.00
_cell.angle_gamma   90.00
#
_symmetry.space_group_name_H-M   'P 1'
#
loop_
_entity.id
_entity.type
_entity.pdbx_description
1 polymer ?
#
loop_
_entity_poly.entity_id
_entity_poly.type
_entity_poly.pdbx_seq_one_letter_code
_entity_poly.pdbx_strand_id
1 'polypeptide(L)'
;MCSLHRARGSVLVIFLLLHSATSFYLPGLAPVSFCEPGQAGKENEVPDCKSTIEVFVNRLDSVESVLPYEYTAFDFCAIDSEKRPSENLGQVLFGERIEPSPYKFEFKKKVDCKPVCTKSYNTNKPEDKAHLDFLKKGMLLNYQHHWIVDNML
;
A
#
# COMPACT_ATOMS: atom_id res chain seq x y z
N MET A 1 35.04 -15.34 -52.63
CA MET A 1 33.78 -14.55 -52.55
C MET A 1 32.77 -15.08 -51.51
N CYS A 2 32.81 -16.35 -51.05
CA CYS A 2 31.86 -16.86 -50.03
C CYS A 2 32.04 -16.33 -48.59
N SER A 3 33.27 -16.01 -48.15
CA SER A 3 33.52 -15.56 -46.76
C SER A 3 32.94 -14.16 -46.47
N LEU A 4 32.96 -13.27 -47.46
CA LEU A 4 32.48 -11.89 -47.34
C LEU A 4 30.94 -11.79 -47.27
N HIS A 5 30.22 -12.71 -47.93
CA HIS A 5 28.75 -12.78 -47.88
C HIS A 5 28.24 -13.30 -46.53
N ARG A 6 28.97 -14.24 -45.92
CA ARG A 6 28.66 -14.79 -44.58
C ARG A 6 28.90 -13.76 -43.48
N ALA A 7 29.95 -12.94 -43.61
CA ALA A 7 30.21 -11.81 -42.71
C ALA A 7 29.13 -10.72 -42.82
N ARG A 8 28.71 -10.35 -44.05
CA ARG A 8 27.63 -9.36 -44.28
C ARG A 8 26.28 -9.81 -43.73
N GLY A 9 25.93 -11.09 -43.89
CA GLY A 9 24.71 -11.66 -43.30
C GLY A 9 24.74 -11.65 -41.77
N SER A 10 25.89 -11.96 -41.17
CA SER A 10 26.06 -11.95 -39.71
C SER A 10 25.96 -10.53 -39.12
N VAL A 11 26.53 -9.52 -39.80
CA VAL A 11 26.44 -8.11 -39.38
C VAL A 11 25.00 -7.59 -39.45
N LEU A 12 24.24 -7.96 -40.48
CA LEU A 12 22.83 -7.55 -40.63
C LEU A 12 21.95 -8.14 -39.50
N VAL A 13 22.18 -9.41 -39.13
CA VAL A 13 21.47 -10.07 -38.04
C VAL A 13 21.76 -9.42 -36.68
N ILE A 14 23.01 -9.03 -36.42
CA ILE A 14 23.39 -8.32 -35.19
C ILE A 14 22.70 -6.94 -35.12
N PHE A 15 22.62 -6.21 -36.24
CA PHE A 15 21.95 -4.91 -36.30
C PHE A 15 20.43 -4.99 -36.05
N LEU A 16 19.80 -6.08 -36.48
CA LEU A 16 18.37 -6.38 -36.23
C LEU A 16 18.09 -6.75 -34.77
N LEU A 17 19.02 -7.46 -34.11
CA LEU A 17 18.92 -7.81 -32.69
C LEU A 17 19.13 -6.60 -31.76
N LEU A 18 19.90 -5.59 -32.18
CA LEU A 18 20.09 -4.34 -31.43
C LEU A 18 18.89 -3.40 -31.49
N HIS A 19 18.06 -3.47 -32.54
CA HIS A 19 16.87 -2.63 -32.70
C HIS A 19 15.67 -3.10 -31.86
N SER A 20 15.70 -4.30 -31.29
CA SER A 20 14.56 -4.92 -30.60
C SER A 20 14.58 -4.78 -29.07
N ALA A 21 15.53 -4.03 -28.51
CA ALA A 21 15.65 -3.84 -27.06
C ALA A 21 15.15 -2.45 -26.61
N THR A 22 13.84 -2.22 -26.69
CA THR A 22 13.22 -1.10 -25.97
C THR A 22 13.08 -1.51 -24.50
N SER A 23 13.99 -1.05 -23.65
CA SER A 23 13.82 -1.18 -22.20
C SER A 23 13.23 0.12 -21.64
N PHE A 24 12.23 -0.01 -20.78
CA PHE A 24 11.68 1.10 -20.01
C PHE A 24 12.07 0.90 -18.55
N TYR A 25 12.80 1.85 -17.99
CA TYR A 25 13.09 1.86 -16.57
C TYR A 25 11.87 2.38 -15.82
N LEU A 26 11.30 1.55 -14.94
CA LEU A 26 10.31 2.02 -13.97
C LEU A 26 11.09 2.75 -12.86
N PRO A 27 10.91 4.08 -12.71
CA PRO A 27 11.53 4.79 -11.60
C PRO A 27 11.10 4.15 -10.28
N GLY A 28 12.07 3.88 -9.41
CA GLY A 28 11.80 3.42 -8.06
C GLY A 28 11.05 4.46 -7.23
N LEU A 29 10.55 4.04 -6.06
CA LEU A 29 9.94 4.96 -5.11
C LEU A 29 11.01 5.83 -4.44
N ALA A 30 10.77 7.13 -4.37
CA ALA A 30 11.65 8.05 -3.64
C ALA A 30 11.53 7.79 -2.13
N PRO A 31 12.65 7.72 -1.39
CA PRO A 31 12.60 7.53 0.06
C PRO A 31 11.97 8.76 0.73
N VAL A 32 11.10 8.55 1.72
CA VAL A 32 10.57 9.62 2.56
C VAL A 32 11.41 9.69 3.84
N SER A 33 11.74 10.92 4.25
CA SER A 33 12.46 11.14 5.51
C SER A 33 11.49 11.56 6.61
N PHE A 34 11.67 11.02 7.82
CA PHE A 34 10.87 11.37 8.99
C PHE A 34 11.71 12.03 10.09
N CYS A 35 11.13 13.03 10.75
CA CYS A 35 11.77 13.86 11.78
C CYS A 35 10.80 14.16 12.92
N GLU A 36 11.36 14.53 14.07
CA GLU A 36 10.56 14.80 15.25
C GLU A 36 9.65 16.03 15.02
N PRO A 37 8.47 16.09 15.65
CA PRO A 37 7.59 17.25 15.54
C PRO A 37 8.32 18.52 15.99
N GLY A 38 8.38 19.52 15.10
CA GLY A 38 9.12 20.78 15.31
C GLY A 38 10.49 20.85 14.62
N GLN A 39 10.93 19.78 13.95
CA GLN A 39 12.10 19.76 13.06
C GLN A 39 11.74 19.87 11.56
N ALA A 40 10.51 19.46 11.21
CA ALA A 40 9.99 19.58 9.85
C ALA A 40 10.03 21.04 9.36
N GLY A 41 10.80 21.29 8.29
CA GLY A 41 10.91 22.62 7.66
C GLY A 41 11.97 23.56 8.25
N LYS A 42 12.89 23.09 9.10
CA LYS A 42 14.05 23.87 9.54
C LYS A 42 15.18 23.82 8.51
N GLU A 43 15.79 24.97 8.23
CA GLU A 43 16.87 25.20 7.24
C GLU A 43 18.13 24.34 7.43
N ASN A 44 18.33 23.74 8.62
CA ASN A 44 19.52 22.95 8.98
C ASN A 44 19.31 21.43 8.99
N GLU A 45 18.15 20.92 8.57
CA GLU A 45 17.84 19.49 8.54
C GLU A 45 17.18 19.09 7.20
N VAL A 46 17.18 17.77 6.93
CA VAL A 46 16.87 17.11 5.64
C VAL A 46 15.69 17.78 4.90
N PRO A 47 15.88 18.22 3.62
CA PRO A 47 14.80 18.82 2.85
C PRO A 47 13.65 17.83 2.64
N ASP A 48 12.41 18.32 2.77
CA ASP A 48 11.15 17.56 2.63
C ASP A 48 10.94 16.43 3.67
N CYS A 49 11.33 16.69 4.90
CA CYS A 49 11.11 15.78 6.02
C CYS A 49 9.70 15.91 6.64
N LYS A 50 9.02 14.78 6.87
CA LYS A 50 7.67 14.71 7.46
C LYS A 50 7.71 14.29 8.93
N SER A 51 6.83 14.85 9.75
CA SER A 51 6.69 14.44 11.17
C SER A 51 5.55 13.45 11.40
N THR A 52 4.52 13.49 10.55
CA THR A 52 3.40 12.56 10.57
C THR A 52 3.67 11.38 9.64
N ILE A 53 3.42 10.18 10.14
CA ILE A 53 3.48 8.93 9.38
C ILE A 53 2.03 8.53 9.06
N GLU A 54 1.72 8.54 7.77
CA GLU A 54 0.44 8.06 7.26
C GLU A 54 0.47 6.54 7.17
N VAL A 55 -0.62 5.91 7.58
CA VAL A 55 -0.78 4.45 7.57
C VAL A 55 -1.92 4.13 6.63
N PHE A 56 -1.66 3.23 5.70
CA PHE A 56 -2.67 2.73 4.80
C PHE A 56 -2.97 1.26 5.11
N VAL A 57 -4.13 0.80 4.67
CA VAL A 57 -4.58 -0.58 4.84
C VAL A 57 -4.90 -1.19 3.49
N ASN A 58 -4.65 -2.49 3.37
CA ASN A 58 -5.10 -3.29 2.24
C ASN A 58 -6.31 -4.15 2.65
N ARG A 59 -6.81 -4.97 1.71
CA ARG A 59 -7.75 -6.05 1.99
C ARG A 59 -7.27 -6.95 3.12
N LEU A 60 -8.23 -7.50 3.86
CA LEU A 60 -7.98 -8.50 4.88
C LEU A 60 -7.98 -9.89 4.24
N ASP A 61 -7.00 -10.70 4.60
CA ASP A 61 -6.92 -12.11 4.26
C ASP A 61 -6.93 -12.96 5.53
N SER A 62 -7.06 -14.27 5.37
CA SER A 62 -7.16 -15.22 6.45
C SER A 62 -6.33 -16.46 6.11
N VAL A 63 -5.68 -17.02 7.11
CA VAL A 63 -5.00 -18.32 6.99
C VAL A 63 -5.99 -19.49 6.97
N GLU A 64 -7.22 -19.26 7.44
CA GLU A 64 -8.31 -20.26 7.54
C GLU A 64 -9.28 -20.20 6.36
N SER A 65 -9.25 -19.14 5.56
CA SER A 65 -10.20 -18.88 4.48
C SER A 65 -9.51 -18.32 3.24
N VAL A 66 -9.86 -18.86 2.06
CA VAL A 66 -9.31 -18.40 0.77
C VAL A 66 -9.95 -17.10 0.26
N LEU A 67 -11.01 -16.63 0.91
CA LEU A 67 -11.77 -15.44 0.47
C LEU A 67 -11.24 -14.18 1.17
N PRO A 68 -10.60 -13.25 0.45
CA PRO A 68 -10.24 -11.96 1.02
C PRO A 68 -11.48 -11.04 1.14
N TYR A 69 -11.44 -10.13 2.09
CA TYR A 69 -12.43 -9.07 2.25
C TYR A 69 -11.79 -7.70 2.09
N GLU A 70 -12.48 -6.79 1.40
CA GLU A 70 -12.10 -5.38 1.39
C GLU A 70 -12.19 -4.79 2.79
N TYR A 71 -11.36 -3.78 3.10
CA TYR A 71 -11.36 -3.15 4.43
C TYR A 71 -12.73 -2.56 4.78
N THR A 72 -13.43 -1.96 3.80
CA THR A 72 -14.80 -1.44 3.92
C THR A 72 -15.89 -2.50 4.11
N ALA A 73 -15.61 -3.78 3.89
CA ALA A 73 -16.58 -4.84 4.15
C ALA A 73 -16.87 -5.02 5.66
N PHE A 74 -15.90 -4.64 6.49
CA PHE A 74 -16.06 -4.60 7.94
C PHE A 74 -16.49 -3.19 8.38
N ASP A 75 -17.27 -3.11 9.46
CA ASP A 75 -17.68 -1.84 10.07
C ASP A 75 -16.54 -1.21 10.92
N PHE A 76 -15.36 -1.09 10.33
CA PHE A 76 -14.24 -0.40 10.92
C PHE A 76 -14.42 1.12 10.88
N CYS A 77 -13.53 1.83 11.55
CA CYS A 77 -13.47 3.27 11.41
C CYS A 77 -12.74 3.63 10.13
N ALA A 78 -13.46 4.37 9.29
CA ALA A 78 -12.94 4.97 8.08
C ALA A 78 -12.75 6.47 8.29
N ILE A 79 -11.94 7.07 7.43
CA ILE A 79 -11.79 8.53 7.33
C ILE A 79 -12.37 8.99 5.99
N ASP A 80 -13.11 10.09 6.00
CA ASP A 80 -13.72 10.70 4.79
C ASP A 80 -12.68 11.42 3.92
N SER A 81 -11.46 10.89 3.81
CA SER A 81 -10.40 11.51 3.01
C SER A 81 -10.46 11.03 1.56
N GLU A 82 -10.64 11.96 0.62
CA GLU A 82 -10.62 11.68 -0.83
C GLU A 82 -9.22 11.28 -1.36
N LYS A 83 -8.15 11.49 -0.57
CA LYS A 83 -6.78 11.19 -1.00
C LYS A 83 -6.46 9.71 -0.84
N ARG A 84 -6.84 8.92 -1.84
CA ARG A 84 -6.22 7.61 -2.06
C ARG A 84 -4.74 7.83 -2.43
N PRO A 85 -3.81 7.03 -1.90
CA PRO A 85 -2.42 7.10 -2.34
C PRO A 85 -2.36 6.78 -3.85
N SER A 86 -1.39 7.37 -4.55
CA SER A 86 -1.16 7.04 -5.95
C SER A 86 -0.79 5.55 -6.07
N GLU A 87 -1.68 4.74 -6.65
CA GLU A 87 -1.43 3.32 -6.90
C GLU A 87 -0.23 3.16 -7.83
N ASN A 88 0.72 2.29 -7.47
CA ASN A 88 1.81 1.95 -8.37
C ASN A 88 1.33 0.97 -9.45
N LEU A 89 2.07 0.85 -10.56
CA LEU A 89 1.69 -0.02 -11.68
C LEU A 89 1.48 -1.48 -11.25
N GLY A 90 2.28 -1.98 -10.30
CA GLY A 90 2.12 -3.32 -9.74
C GLY A 90 0.77 -3.49 -9.03
N GLN A 91 0.43 -2.56 -8.14
CA GLN A 91 -0.84 -2.53 -7.40
C GLN A 91 -2.04 -2.51 -8.33
N VAL A 92 -1.98 -1.69 -9.39
CA VAL A 92 -3.03 -1.65 -10.42
C VAL A 92 -3.17 -3.02 -11.11
N LEU A 93 -2.06 -3.63 -11.50
CA LEU A 93 -2.06 -4.93 -12.19
C LEU A 93 -2.56 -6.08 -11.29
N PHE A 94 -2.27 -6.04 -9.99
CA PHE A 94 -2.73 -7.04 -9.02
C PHE A 94 -4.11 -6.70 -8.41
N GLY A 95 -4.72 -5.59 -8.83
CA GLY A 95 -6.03 -5.15 -8.36
C GLY A 95 -6.06 -4.81 -6.87
N GLU A 96 -4.94 -4.37 -6.30
CA GLU A 96 -4.88 -3.97 -4.90
C GLU A 96 -5.61 -2.65 -4.70
N ARG A 97 -6.37 -2.55 -3.60
CA ARG A 97 -7.11 -1.35 -3.22
C ARG A 97 -6.63 -0.91 -1.86
N ILE A 98 -5.76 0.07 -1.88
CA ILE A 98 -5.20 0.66 -0.67
C ILE A 98 -6.12 1.78 -0.20
N GLU A 99 -6.48 1.72 1.08
CA GLU A 99 -7.34 2.69 1.72
C GLU A 99 -6.61 3.43 2.83
N PRO A 100 -6.93 4.72 3.05
CA PRO A 100 -6.33 5.49 4.12
C PRO A 100 -6.89 5.01 5.46
N SER A 101 -5.98 4.71 6.40
CA SER A 101 -6.40 4.25 7.73
C SER A 101 -6.63 5.43 8.68
N PRO A 102 -7.43 5.25 9.73
CA PRO A 102 -7.64 6.28 10.75
C PRO A 102 -6.45 6.42 11.73
N TYR A 103 -5.44 5.55 11.64
CA TYR A 103 -4.26 5.59 12.48
C TYR A 103 -3.33 6.73 12.06
N LYS A 104 -2.92 7.55 13.02
CA LYS A 104 -1.97 8.65 12.84
C LYS A 104 -0.83 8.51 13.82
N PHE A 105 0.37 8.26 13.30
CA PHE A 105 1.58 8.19 14.10
C PHE A 105 2.41 9.45 13.90
N GLU A 106 3.09 9.88 14.97
CA GLU A 106 4.08 10.95 14.92
C GLU A 106 5.45 10.31 15.14
N PHE A 107 6.42 10.67 14.29
CA PHE A 107 7.75 10.09 14.34
C PHE A 107 8.40 10.30 15.72
N LYS A 108 8.96 9.22 16.28
CA LYS A 108 9.57 9.17 17.62
C LYS A 108 8.69 9.64 18.80
N LYS A 109 7.38 9.82 18.60
CA LYS A 109 6.46 10.12 19.70
C LYS A 109 5.87 8.82 20.24
N LYS A 110 6.23 8.48 21.48
CA LYS A 110 5.66 7.33 22.16
C LYS A 110 4.20 7.62 22.54
N VAL A 111 3.29 6.78 22.08
CA VAL A 111 1.87 6.81 22.43
C VAL A 111 1.45 5.37 22.73
N ASP A 112 1.02 5.12 23.96
CA ASP A 112 0.58 3.79 24.40
C ASP A 112 -0.95 3.71 24.38
N CYS A 113 -1.50 2.67 23.74
CA CYS A 113 -2.92 2.28 23.79
C CYS A 113 -3.94 3.40 23.51
N LYS A 114 -3.66 4.30 22.55
CA LYS A 114 -4.64 5.31 22.14
C LYS A 114 -5.75 4.69 21.28
N PRO A 115 -7.02 4.71 21.72
CA PRO A 115 -8.11 4.23 20.88
C PRO A 115 -8.30 5.16 19.68
N VAL A 116 -8.52 4.56 18.52
CA VAL A 116 -8.84 5.31 17.29
C VAL A 116 -10.27 5.85 17.35
N CYS A 117 -11.20 4.97 17.70
CA CYS A 117 -12.63 5.22 17.74
C CYS A 117 -13.31 4.13 18.58
N THR A 118 -14.59 4.35 18.91
CA THR A 118 -15.42 3.35 19.59
C THR A 118 -16.72 3.19 18.81
N LYS A 119 -17.03 1.96 18.41
CA LYS A 119 -18.30 1.58 17.79
C LYS A 119 -19.15 0.86 18.83
N SER A 120 -20.44 1.19 18.88
CA SER A 120 -21.41 0.56 19.80
C SER A 120 -22.50 -0.11 18.97
N TYR A 121 -22.76 -1.38 19.26
CA TYR A 121 -23.75 -2.19 18.54
C TYR A 121 -24.95 -2.48 19.43
N ASN A 122 -26.16 -2.20 18.95
CA ASN A 122 -27.39 -2.54 19.66
C ASN A 122 -27.99 -3.84 19.12
N THR A 123 -27.98 -4.89 19.92
CA THR A 123 -28.47 -6.23 19.53
C THR A 123 -29.96 -6.29 19.20
N ASN A 124 -30.73 -5.25 19.56
CA ASN A 124 -32.15 -5.15 19.19
C ASN A 124 -32.34 -4.71 17.74
N LYS A 125 -31.33 -4.07 17.13
CA LYS A 125 -31.34 -3.68 15.72
C LYS A 125 -30.78 -4.83 14.87
N PRO A 126 -31.49 -5.28 13.82
CA PRO A 126 -31.03 -6.38 12.99
C PRO A 126 -29.75 -6.06 12.22
N GLU A 127 -29.55 -4.80 11.82
CA GLU A 127 -28.36 -4.32 11.10
C GLU A 127 -27.10 -4.38 11.99
N ASP A 128 -27.13 -3.74 13.17
CA ASP A 128 -26.04 -3.80 14.16
C ASP A 128 -25.68 -5.25 14.53
N LYS A 129 -26.69 -6.13 14.64
CA LYS A 129 -26.48 -7.55 14.92
C LYS A 129 -25.73 -8.25 13.77
N ALA A 130 -26.13 -7.99 12.53
CA ALA A 130 -25.45 -8.56 11.37
C ALA A 130 -23.98 -8.10 11.27
N HIS A 131 -23.71 -6.81 11.51
CA HIS A 131 -22.34 -6.30 11.56
C HIS A 131 -21.52 -6.95 12.69
N LEU A 132 -22.09 -7.07 13.88
CA LEU A 132 -21.43 -7.70 15.02
C LEU A 132 -21.13 -9.18 14.76
N ASP A 133 -22.07 -9.92 14.18
CA ASP A 133 -21.89 -11.34 13.87
C ASP A 133 -20.86 -11.54 12.74
N PHE A 134 -20.83 -10.66 11.74
CA PHE A 134 -19.79 -10.64 10.70
C PHE A 134 -18.41 -10.37 11.29
N LEU A 135 -18.29 -9.36 12.17
CA LEU A 135 -17.03 -9.04 12.85
C LEU A 135 -16.51 -10.21 13.69
N LYS A 136 -17.39 -10.85 14.48
CA LYS A 136 -17.04 -12.05 15.26
C LYS A 136 -16.56 -13.19 14.37
N LYS A 137 -17.24 -13.43 13.24
CA LYS A 137 -16.82 -14.44 12.27
C LYS A 137 -15.44 -14.12 11.69
N GLY A 138 -15.17 -12.86 11.38
CA GLY A 138 -13.85 -12.39 10.93
C GLY A 138 -12.75 -12.70 11.95
N MET A 139 -13.00 -12.42 13.24
CA MET A 139 -12.07 -12.75 14.32
C MET A 139 -11.84 -14.27 14.46
N LEU A 140 -12.91 -15.07 14.39
CA LEU A 140 -12.83 -16.53 14.50
C LEU A 140 -12.05 -17.17 13.34
N LEU A 141 -12.15 -16.58 12.15
CA LEU A 141 -11.40 -17.01 10.97
C LEU A 141 -10.01 -16.36 10.88
N ASN A 142 -9.55 -15.67 11.92
CA ASN A 142 -8.23 -15.05 11.97
C ASN A 142 -7.94 -14.15 10.75
N TYR A 143 -8.90 -13.29 10.39
CA TYR A 143 -8.64 -12.27 9.37
C TYR A 143 -7.63 -11.24 9.89
N GLN A 144 -6.64 -10.91 9.06
CA GLN A 144 -5.50 -10.07 9.42
C GLN A 144 -5.52 -8.74 8.68
N HIS A 145 -5.03 -7.70 9.36
CA HIS A 145 -4.79 -6.40 8.75
C HIS A 145 -3.38 -6.34 8.18
N HIS A 146 -3.27 -5.91 6.93
CA HIS A 146 -2.00 -5.53 6.30
C HIS A 146 -1.88 -4.02 6.32
N TRP A 147 -0.94 -3.53 7.12
CA TRP A 147 -0.64 -2.10 7.23
C TRP A 147 0.53 -1.76 6.33
N ILE A 148 0.39 -0.65 5.62
CA ILE A 148 1.40 -0.13 4.71
C ILE A 148 1.88 1.19 5.30
N VAL A 149 3.19 1.27 5.56
CA VAL A 149 3.84 2.41 6.18
C VAL A 149 5.00 2.84 5.29
N ASP A 150 5.06 4.12 4.93
CA ASP A 150 6.11 4.69 4.08
C ASP A 150 6.30 3.97 2.72
N ASN A 151 5.19 3.55 2.10
CA ASN A 151 5.19 2.76 0.86
C ASN A 151 6.00 1.45 0.93
N MET A 152 6.40 1.01 2.12
CA MET A 152 6.90 -0.34 2.36
C MET A 152 5.69 -1.24 2.61
N LEU A 153 5.45 -2.12 1.65
CA LEU A 153 4.48 -3.21 1.74
C LEU A 153 4.97 -4.29 2.70
#